data_AF-A0A7R6SY37-F1
#
_entry.id   AF-A0A7R6SY37-F1
#
_cell.length_a   1.000
_cell.length_b   1.000
_cell.length_c   1.000
_cell.angle_alpha   90.00
_cell.angle_beta   90.00
_cell.angle_gamma   90.00
#
_symmetry.space_group_name_H-M   'P 1'
#
loop_
_entity.id
_entity.type
_entity.pdbx_description
1 polymer ?
#
loop_
_entity_poly.entity_id
_entity_poly.type
_entity_poly.pdbx_seq_one_letter_code
_entity_poly.pdbx_strand_id
1 'polypeptide(L)'
;MIAKIIVVLFYLLSLLLSFTGFAGGVVLFLTSLIYGYFNHFQNFTPTILVILGILAVLCEVIEFFSGTVGAKKFDASRQAVYGSVIGLFLGFFFAIFILQFYLIFIGLISGVILGELIAGRRDLKTISKSLVGVFLGKIGGIILKSSITFIMFIIGIWRLFF
;
A
#
# COMPACT_ATOMS: atom_id res chain seq x y z
N MET A 1 -28.04 -7.76 13.41
CA MET A 1 -26.93 -7.96 14.38
C MET A 1 -25.77 -8.74 13.76
N ILE A 2 -26.01 -9.94 13.20
CA ILE A 2 -24.97 -10.80 12.58
C ILE A 2 -24.16 -10.08 11.49
N ALA A 3 -24.82 -9.38 10.56
CA ALA A 3 -24.14 -8.64 9.49
C ALA A 3 -23.13 -7.59 10.00
N LYS A 4 -23.45 -6.89 11.09
CA LYS A 4 -22.54 -5.89 11.69
C LYS A 4 -21.29 -6.57 12.27
N ILE A 5 -21.46 -7.73 12.93
CA ILE A 5 -20.34 -8.50 13.48
C ILE A 5 -19.38 -8.92 12.35
N ILE A 6 -19.92 -9.40 11.23
CA ILE A 6 -19.12 -9.78 10.06
C ILE A 6 -18.30 -8.58 9.55
N VAL A 7 -18.92 -7.40 9.41
CA VAL A 7 -18.20 -6.19 9.00
C VAL A 7 -17.06 -5.85 9.95
N VAL A 8 -17.30 -5.90 11.27
CA VAL A 8 -16.24 -5.64 12.26
C VAL A 8 -15.09 -6.64 12.13
N LEU A 9 -15.36 -7.93 11.91
CA LEU A 9 -14.32 -8.94 11.69
C LEU A 9 -13.48 -8.62 10.44
N PHE A 10 -14.12 -8.24 9.33
CA PHE A 10 -13.41 -7.85 8.10
C PHE A 10 -12.60 -6.56 8.27
N TYR A 11 -13.10 -5.62 9.07
CA TYR A 11 -12.36 -4.40 9.40
C TYR A 11 -11.12 -4.68 10.26
N LEU A 12 -11.23 -5.58 11.25
CA LEU A 12 -10.07 -6.03 12.03
C LEU A 12 -9.05 -6.76 11.14
N LEU A 13 -9.53 -7.63 10.23
CA LEU A 13 -8.67 -8.26 9.23
C LEU A 13 -7.98 -7.22 8.35
N SER A 14 -8.68 -6.18 7.93
CA SER A 14 -8.14 -5.08 7.11
C SER A 14 -7.01 -4.33 7.81
N LEU A 15 -7.13 -4.10 9.12
CA LEU A 15 -6.06 -3.52 9.92
C LEU A 15 -4.84 -4.43 9.96
N LEU A 16 -5.03 -5.72 10.24
CA LEU A 16 -3.94 -6.71 10.26
C LEU A 16 -3.21 -6.78 8.90
N LEU A 17 -3.96 -6.81 7.80
CA LEU A 17 -3.41 -6.82 6.44
C LEU A 17 -2.62 -5.55 6.12
N SER A 18 -2.99 -4.39 6.69
CA SER A 18 -2.27 -3.14 6.45
C SER A 18 -0.85 -3.20 7.03
N PHE A 19 -0.65 -3.87 8.17
CA PHE A 19 0.68 -4.04 8.78
C PHE A 19 1.60 -5.00 8.02
N THR A 20 1.05 -5.92 7.22
CA THR A 20 1.83 -6.86 6.43
C THR A 20 2.19 -6.34 5.04
N GLY A 21 1.78 -5.11 4.70
CA GLY A 21 1.95 -4.50 3.38
C GLY A 21 0.88 -4.92 2.37
N PHE A 22 -0.05 -5.82 2.73
CA PHE A 22 -1.19 -6.19 1.89
C PHE A 22 -2.24 -5.08 1.81
N ALA A 23 -3.14 -5.16 0.83
CA ALA A 23 -4.10 -4.10 0.48
C ALA A 23 -5.26 -3.92 1.50
N GLY A 24 -4.94 -3.75 2.78
CA GLY A 24 -5.92 -3.65 3.87
C GLY A 24 -6.88 -2.47 3.73
N GLY A 25 -6.43 -1.32 3.22
CA GLY A 25 -7.31 -0.18 2.94
C GLY A 25 -8.39 -0.51 1.90
N VAL A 26 -8.01 -1.28 0.87
CA VAL A 26 -8.94 -1.77 -0.17
C VAL A 26 -9.96 -2.74 0.42
N VAL A 27 -9.53 -3.70 1.26
CA VAL A 27 -10.44 -4.65 1.91
C VAL A 27 -11.46 -3.91 2.80
N LEU A 28 -11.03 -2.89 3.54
CA LEU A 28 -11.92 -2.08 4.38
C LEU A 28 -12.95 -1.33 3.54
N PHE A 29 -12.49 -0.68 2.46
CA PHE A 29 -13.38 0.01 1.53
C PHE A 29 -14.40 -0.93 0.89
N LEU A 30 -13.96 -2.09 0.36
CA LEU A 30 -14.85 -3.07 -0.26
C LEU A 30 -15.87 -3.62 0.74
N THR A 31 -15.46 -3.89 1.97
CA THR A 31 -16.36 -4.31 3.04
C THR A 31 -17.45 -3.26 3.29
N SER A 32 -17.06 -1.99 3.34
CA SER A 32 -17.97 -0.84 3.53
C SER A 32 -18.94 -0.67 2.35
N LEU A 33 -18.43 -0.84 1.12
CA LEU A 33 -19.20 -0.73 -0.11
C LEU A 33 -20.24 -1.85 -0.21
N ILE A 34 -19.84 -3.09 0.04
CA ILE A 34 -20.73 -4.27 0.02
C ILE A 34 -21.81 -4.11 1.09
N TYR A 35 -21.43 -3.77 2.32
CA TYR A 35 -22.41 -3.56 3.39
C TYR A 35 -23.35 -2.38 3.10
N GLY A 36 -22.83 -1.29 2.54
CA GLY A 36 -23.63 -0.15 2.10
C GLY A 36 -24.65 -0.53 1.04
N TYR A 37 -24.24 -1.30 0.03
CA TYR A 37 -25.13 -1.78 -1.04
C TYR A 37 -26.30 -2.60 -0.49
N PHE A 38 -26.03 -3.57 0.39
CA PHE A 38 -27.08 -4.43 0.98
C PHE A 38 -28.02 -3.69 1.94
N ASN A 39 -27.60 -2.56 2.52
CA ASN A 39 -28.44 -1.73 3.39
C ASN A 39 -28.95 -0.46 2.68
N HIS A 40 -29.03 -0.47 1.35
CA HIS A 40 -29.52 0.65 0.53
C HIS A 40 -28.87 2.00 0.84
N PHE A 41 -27.57 1.98 1.20
CA PHE A 41 -26.76 3.14 1.53
C PHE A 41 -27.30 4.00 2.69
N GLN A 42 -28.11 3.43 3.59
CA GLN A 42 -28.62 4.14 4.77
C GLN A 42 -27.48 4.56 5.71
N ASN A 43 -26.58 3.62 6.04
CA ASN A 43 -25.47 3.85 6.96
C ASN A 43 -24.23 4.40 6.22
N PHE A 44 -23.93 3.82 5.05
CA PHE A 44 -22.82 4.22 4.20
C PHE A 44 -23.35 5.00 3.00
N THR A 45 -23.56 6.30 3.20
CA THR A 45 -23.95 7.20 2.11
C THR A 45 -22.86 7.26 1.02
N PRO A 46 -23.21 7.59 -0.23
CA PRO A 46 -22.24 7.69 -1.33
C PRO A 46 -21.07 8.61 -1.00
N THR A 47 -21.30 9.71 -0.28
CA THR A 47 -20.25 10.65 0.14
C THR A 47 -19.20 9.99 1.03
N ILE A 48 -19.62 9.16 1.99
CA ILE A 48 -18.70 8.43 2.87
C ILE A 48 -17.90 7.41 2.08
N LEU A 49 -18.56 6.70 1.17
CA LEU A 49 -17.89 5.71 0.31
C LEU A 49 -16.85 6.37 -0.59
N VAL A 50 -17.13 7.55 -1.15
CA VAL A 50 -16.13 8.33 -1.91
C VAL A 50 -14.94 8.70 -1.03
N ILE A 51 -15.17 9.18 0.19
CA ILE A 51 -14.09 9.51 1.15
C ILE A 51 -13.25 8.25 1.46
N LEU A 52 -13.89 7.13 1.80
CA LEU A 52 -13.19 5.88 2.10
C LEU A 52 -12.44 5.34 0.87
N GLY A 53 -13.01 5.48 -0.33
CA GLY A 53 -12.37 5.08 -1.58
C GLY A 53 -11.12 5.92 -1.88
N ILE A 54 -11.20 7.24 -1.68
CA ILE A 54 -10.04 8.13 -1.83
C ILE A 54 -8.95 7.75 -0.81
N LEU A 55 -9.30 7.56 0.46
CA LEU A 55 -8.34 7.17 1.49
C LEU A 55 -7.69 5.81 1.19
N ALA A 56 -8.47 4.84 0.70
CA ALA A 56 -7.98 3.53 0.29
C ALA A 56 -6.95 3.65 -0.84
N VAL A 57 -7.25 4.41 -1.89
CA VAL A 57 -6.30 4.62 -3.00
C VAL A 57 -5.05 5.35 -2.50
N LEU A 58 -5.22 6.40 -1.69
CA LEU A 58 -4.11 7.18 -1.16
C LEU A 58 -3.16 6.32 -0.33
N CYS A 59 -3.66 5.49 0.59
CA CYS A 59 -2.80 4.68 1.45
C CYS A 59 -2.01 3.63 0.66
N GLU A 60 -2.63 3.00 -0.36
CA GLU A 60 -1.94 2.06 -1.25
C GLU A 60 -0.87 2.76 -2.10
N VAL A 61 -1.19 3.92 -2.68
CA VAL A 61 -0.23 4.70 -3.48
C VAL A 61 0.96 5.14 -2.63
N ILE A 62 0.72 5.61 -1.40
CA ILE A 62 1.79 5.98 -0.47
C ILE A 62 2.70 4.77 -0.23
N GLU A 63 2.15 3.63 0.18
CA GLU A 63 2.93 2.43 0.48
C GLU A 63 3.70 1.90 -0.74
N PHE A 64 3.08 1.98 -1.92
CA PHE A 64 3.64 1.52 -3.19
C PHE A 64 4.92 2.30 -3.54
N PHE A 65 4.88 3.63 -3.45
CA PHE A 65 6.01 4.50 -3.80
C PHE A 65 6.99 4.78 -2.64
N SER A 66 6.61 4.46 -1.39
CA SER A 66 7.43 4.81 -0.23
C SER A 66 8.84 4.22 -0.28
N GLY A 67 9.00 3.01 -0.85
CA GLY A 67 10.32 2.40 -1.05
C GLY A 67 11.20 3.18 -2.03
N THR A 68 10.64 3.66 -3.14
CA THR A 68 11.35 4.53 -4.10
C THR A 68 11.74 5.87 -3.47
N VAL A 69 10.83 6.48 -2.72
CA VAL A 69 11.11 7.72 -1.98
C VAL A 69 12.22 7.51 -0.95
N GLY A 70 12.18 6.38 -0.24
CA GLY A 70 13.22 5.97 0.68
C GLY A 70 14.57 5.79 -0.01
N ALA A 71 14.63 5.06 -1.14
CA ALA A 71 15.85 4.93 -1.93
C ALA A 71 16.43 6.29 -2.30
N LYS A 72 15.58 7.21 -2.79
CA LYS A 72 15.99 8.56 -3.17
C LYS A 72 16.55 9.36 -1.99
N LYS A 73 15.95 9.21 -0.80
CA LYS A 73 16.44 9.87 0.42
C LYS A 73 17.80 9.36 0.88
N PHE A 74 18.19 8.15 0.48
CA PHE A 74 19.47 7.51 0.79
C PHE A 74 20.47 7.60 -0.37
N ASP A 75 20.45 8.71 -1.12
CA ASP A 75 21.34 9.03 -2.24
C ASP A 75 21.23 8.15 -3.49
N ALA A 76 20.11 7.46 -3.69
CA ALA A 76 19.92 6.70 -4.92
C ALA A 76 20.02 7.60 -6.17
N SER A 77 20.69 7.08 -7.21
CA SER A 77 20.86 7.74 -8.50
C SER A 77 19.51 7.98 -9.18
N ARG A 78 19.46 8.89 -10.16
CA ARG A 78 18.22 9.14 -10.91
C ARG A 78 17.80 7.88 -11.66
N GLN A 79 18.75 7.15 -12.22
CA GLN A 79 18.55 5.88 -12.90
C GLN A 79 17.98 4.83 -11.95
N ALA A 80 18.47 4.74 -10.70
CA ALA A 80 17.91 3.87 -9.67
C ALA A 80 16.47 4.21 -9.32
N VAL A 81 16.12 5.51 -9.22
CA VAL A 81 14.72 5.93 -9.00
C VAL A 81 13.83 5.50 -10.16
N TYR A 82 14.18 5.83 -11.41
CA TYR A 82 13.38 5.44 -12.57
C TYR A 82 13.29 3.92 -12.71
N GLY A 83 14.41 3.21 -12.52
CA GLY A 83 14.48 1.75 -12.51
C GLY A 83 13.56 1.15 -11.45
N SER A 84 13.53 1.72 -10.25
CA SER A 84 12.67 1.27 -9.16
C SER A 84 11.18 1.45 -9.48
N VAL A 85 10.79 2.55 -10.14
CA VAL A 85 9.41 2.80 -10.56
C VAL A 85 8.99 1.83 -11.66
N ILE A 86 9.83 1.63 -12.67
CA ILE A 86 9.57 0.65 -13.73
C ILE A 86 9.47 -0.76 -13.13
N GLY A 87 10.40 -1.10 -12.24
CA GLY A 87 10.41 -2.38 -11.53
C GLY A 87 9.17 -2.59 -10.66
N LEU A 88 8.67 -1.55 -9.99
CA LEU A 88 7.40 -1.60 -9.25
C LEU A 88 6.22 -1.92 -10.17
N PHE A 89 6.09 -1.24 -11.32
CA PHE A 89 5.00 -1.48 -12.27
C PHE A 89 5.08 -2.86 -12.92
N LEU A 90 6.27 -3.29 -13.34
CA LEU A 90 6.48 -4.65 -13.86
C LEU A 90 6.17 -5.69 -12.78
N GLY A 91 6.71 -5.51 -11.57
CA GLY A 91 6.45 -6.38 -10.43
C GLY A 91 4.96 -6.46 -10.09
N PHE A 92 4.23 -5.34 -10.16
CA PHE A 92 2.77 -5.29 -9.97
C PHE A 92 2.02 -6.04 -11.07
N PHE A 93 2.38 -5.85 -12.33
CA PHE A 93 1.76 -6.55 -13.46
C PHE A 93 1.97 -8.07 -13.36
N PHE A 94 3.20 -8.51 -13.08
CA PHE A 94 3.50 -9.93 -12.86
C PHE A 94 2.86 -10.49 -11.59
N ALA A 95 2.79 -9.70 -10.51
CA ALA A 95 2.13 -10.11 -9.27
C ALA A 95 0.64 -10.40 -9.49
N ILE A 96 -0.05 -9.61 -10.32
CA ILE A 96 -1.46 -9.87 -10.68
C ILE A 96 -1.57 -11.14 -11.53
N PHE A 97 -0.71 -11.31 -12.52
CA PHE A 97 -0.81 -12.44 -13.46
C PHE A 97 -0.47 -13.79 -12.83
N ILE A 98 0.51 -13.82 -11.92
CA ILE A 98 1.04 -15.05 -11.27
C ILE A 98 0.50 -15.18 -9.83
N LEU A 99 -0.35 -14.26 -9.38
CA LEU A 99 -0.96 -14.23 -8.03
C LEU A 99 0.06 -14.16 -6.88
N GLN A 100 1.18 -13.49 -7.14
CA GLN A 100 2.37 -13.60 -6.33
C GLN A 100 2.91 -12.21 -5.94
N PHE A 101 2.40 -11.68 -4.83
CA PHE A 101 2.60 -10.28 -4.43
C PHE A 101 4.05 -9.88 -4.10
N TYR A 102 4.92 -10.82 -3.73
CA TYR A 102 6.32 -10.51 -3.44
C TYR A 102 7.09 -9.98 -4.67
N LEU A 103 6.60 -10.23 -5.89
CA LEU A 103 7.20 -9.73 -7.14
C LEU A 103 7.25 -8.20 -7.20
N ILE A 104 6.34 -7.49 -6.54
CA ILE A 104 6.36 -6.02 -6.46
C ILE A 104 7.65 -5.55 -5.75
N PHE A 105 7.97 -6.19 -4.63
CA PHE A 105 9.15 -5.84 -3.83
C PHE A 105 10.44 -6.26 -4.52
N ILE A 106 10.45 -7.43 -5.17
CA ILE A 106 11.58 -7.89 -5.99
C ILE A 106 11.79 -6.94 -7.18
N GLY A 107 10.72 -6.52 -7.85
CA GLY A 107 10.75 -5.55 -8.95
C GLY A 107 11.35 -4.23 -8.51
N LEU A 108 10.91 -3.71 -7.37
CA LEU A 108 11.46 -2.49 -6.77
C LEU A 108 12.98 -2.59 -6.51
N ILE A 109 13.42 -3.64 -5.81
CA ILE A 109 14.82 -3.85 -5.45
C ILE A 109 15.68 -4.05 -6.71
N SER A 110 15.25 -4.92 -7.62
CA SER A 110 15.98 -5.18 -8.87
C SER A 110 16.09 -3.92 -9.73
N GLY A 111 15.04 -3.12 -9.79
CA GLY A 111 15.04 -1.81 -10.45
C GLY A 111 16.05 -0.83 -9.85
N VAL A 112 16.15 -0.77 -8.52
CA VAL A 112 17.18 0.05 -7.83
C VAL A 112 18.58 -0.45 -8.16
N ILE A 113 18.83 -1.74 -8.05
CA ILE A 113 20.16 -2.34 -8.30
C ILE A 113 20.58 -2.09 -9.76
N LEU A 114 19.72 -2.44 -10.72
CA LEU A 114 20.00 -2.25 -12.14
C LEU A 114 20.20 -0.77 -12.47
N GLY A 115 19.39 0.11 -11.90
CA GLY A 115 19.54 1.55 -12.11
C GLY A 115 20.85 2.11 -11.55
N GLU A 116 21.30 1.66 -10.38
CA GLU A 116 22.63 2.05 -9.86
C GLU A 116 23.78 1.54 -10.75
N LEU A 117 23.67 0.31 -11.25
CA LEU A 117 24.67 -0.25 -12.17
C LEU A 117 24.73 0.54 -13.49
N ILE A 118 23.57 0.93 -14.04
CA ILE A 118 23.48 1.77 -15.25
C ILE A 118 24.03 3.18 -14.99
N ALA A 119 23.87 3.71 -13.77
CA ALA A 119 24.47 4.98 -13.36
C ALA A 119 25.99 4.91 -13.15
N GLY A 120 26.62 3.74 -13.32
CA GLY A 120 28.04 3.51 -13.09
C GLY A 120 28.42 3.34 -11.62
N ARG A 121 27.45 3.27 -10.71
CA ARG A 121 27.67 3.12 -9.26
C ARG A 121 27.74 1.65 -8.87
N ARG A 122 28.90 1.03 -9.11
CA ARG A 122 29.15 -0.40 -8.88
C ARG A 122 29.64 -0.73 -7.47
N ASP A 123 29.93 0.28 -6.67
CA ASP A 123 30.43 0.08 -5.32
C ASP A 123 29.32 -0.47 -4.41
N LEU A 124 29.59 -1.61 -3.79
CA LEU A 124 28.60 -2.32 -2.96
C LEU A 124 28.07 -1.46 -1.82
N LYS A 125 28.88 -0.53 -1.31
CA LYS A 125 28.48 0.40 -0.25
C LYS A 125 27.37 1.34 -0.71
N THR A 126 27.48 1.95 -1.89
CA THR A 126 26.43 2.85 -2.42
C THR A 126 25.15 2.11 -2.77
N ILE A 127 25.26 0.93 -3.40
CA ILE A 127 24.08 0.11 -3.71
C ILE A 127 23.37 -0.30 -2.42
N SER A 128 24.12 -0.79 -1.43
CA SER A 128 23.54 -1.20 -0.13
C SER A 128 22.87 -0.03 0.59
N LYS A 129 23.48 1.17 0.56
CA LYS A 129 22.87 2.39 1.15
C LYS A 129 21.51 2.69 0.51
N SER A 130 21.42 2.61 -0.82
CA SER A 130 20.18 2.82 -1.56
C SER A 130 19.12 1.76 -1.22
N LEU A 131 19.52 0.50 -1.07
CA LEU A 131 18.64 -0.59 -0.65
C LEU A 131 18.15 -0.42 0.80
N VAL A 132 19.01 0.01 1.73
CA VAL A 132 18.59 0.38 3.09
C VAL A 132 17.52 1.48 3.04
N GLY A 133 17.68 2.45 2.13
CA GLY A 133 16.66 3.44 1.84
C GLY A 133 15.34 2.82 1.39
N VAL A 134 15.36 1.81 0.52
CA VAL A 134 14.15 1.07 0.12
C VAL A 134 13.45 0.45 1.32
N PHE A 135 14.18 -0.28 2.17
CA PHE A 135 13.60 -0.95 3.34
C PHE A 135 12.98 0.05 4.32
N LEU A 136 13.72 1.10 4.68
CA LEU A 136 13.23 2.14 5.58
C LEU A 136 12.05 2.91 4.98
N GLY A 137 12.10 3.15 3.67
CA GLY A 137 10.99 3.71 2.90
C GLY A 137 9.74 2.85 3.01
N LYS A 138 9.84 1.54 2.73
CA LYS A 138 8.69 0.62 2.83
C LYS A 138 8.14 0.53 4.25
N ILE A 139 8.99 0.47 5.28
CA ILE A 139 8.54 0.48 6.68
C ILE A 139 7.76 1.77 6.97
N GLY A 140 8.29 2.93 6.58
CA GLY A 140 7.59 4.21 6.73
C GLY A 140 6.26 4.25 5.98
N GLY A 141 6.21 3.71 4.77
CA GLY A 141 5.00 3.57 3.97
C GLY A 141 3.93 2.69 4.61
N ILE A 142 4.34 1.55 5.19
CA ILE A 142 3.44 0.65 5.93
C ILE A 142 2.88 1.36 7.16
N ILE A 143 3.71 2.09 7.91
CA ILE A 143 3.25 2.85 9.09
C ILE A 143 2.21 3.89 8.67
N LEU A 144 2.50 4.70 7.64
CA LEU A 144 1.57 5.73 7.13
C LEU A 144 0.27 5.11 6.62
N LYS A 145 0.37 4.03 5.84
CA LYS A 145 -0.80 3.28 5.35
C LYS A 145 -1.64 2.75 6.51
N SER A 146 -1.03 2.10 7.49
CA SER A 146 -1.73 1.60 8.68
C SER A 146 -2.41 2.71 9.47
N SER A 147 -1.79 3.90 9.59
CA SER A 147 -2.44 5.06 10.20
C SER A 147 -3.69 5.50 9.42
N ILE A 148 -3.62 5.54 8.09
CA ILE A 148 -4.77 5.89 7.24
C ILE A 148 -5.86 4.81 7.35
N THR A 149 -5.51 3.52 7.27
CA THR A 149 -6.48 2.43 7.46
C THR A 149 -7.14 2.50 8.84
N PHE A 150 -6.40 2.90 9.87
CA PHE A 150 -6.95 3.09 11.21
C PHE A 150 -7.97 4.24 11.27
N ILE A 151 -7.72 5.35 10.57
CA ILE A 151 -8.71 6.43 10.43
C ILE A 151 -9.96 5.93 9.70
N MET A 152 -9.78 5.17 8.60
CA MET A 152 -10.89 4.56 7.87
C MET A 152 -11.70 3.59 8.76
N PHE A 153 -11.02 2.83 9.61
CA PHE A 153 -11.64 1.92 10.58
C PHE A 153 -12.55 2.68 11.55
N ILE A 154 -12.07 3.79 12.13
CA ILE A 154 -12.87 4.62 13.04
C ILE A 154 -14.11 5.17 12.33
N ILE A 155 -13.94 5.72 11.12
CA ILE A 155 -15.04 6.26 10.32
C ILE A 155 -16.08 5.16 10.02
N GLY A 156 -15.61 3.99 9.58
CA GLY A 156 -16.47 2.87 9.23
C GLY A 156 -17.23 2.32 10.44
N ILE A 157 -16.57 2.17 11.59
CA ILE A 157 -17.23 1.73 12.83
C ILE A 157 -18.27 2.75 13.28
N TRP A 158 -17.94 4.04 13.27
CA TRP A 158 -18.88 5.07 13.67
C TRP A 158 -20.17 5.00 12.84
N ARG A 159 -20.05 4.91 11.51
CA ARG A 159 -21.19 4.78 10.57
C ARG A 159 -21.92 3.44 10.65
N LEU A 160 -21.27 2.38 11.11
CA LEU A 160 -21.92 1.09 11.26
C LEU A 160 -22.91 1.06 12.43
N PHE A 161 -22.64 1.84 13.49
CA PHE A 161 -23.41 1.84 14.73
C PHE A 161 -24.30 3.07 14.93
N PHE A 162 -23.95 4.21 14.34
CA PHE A 162 -24.66 5.49 14.44
C PHE A 162 -25.01 6.03 13.06
#